data_AF-A0A3N7G5K1-F1
#
_entry.id   AF-A0A3N7G5K1-F1
#
_cell.length_a   1.000
_cell.length_b   1.000
_cell.length_c   1.000
_cell.angle_alpha   90.00
_cell.angle_beta   90.00
_cell.angle_gamma   90.00
#
_symmetry.space_group_name_H-M   'P 1'
#
loop_
_entity.id
_entity.type
_entity.pdbx_description
1 polymer ?
#
loop_
_entity_poly.entity_id
_entity_poly.type
_entity_poly.pdbx_seq_one_letter_code
_entity_poly.pdbx_strand_id
1 'polypeptide(L)'
;MCFLLLSFQISSSCRTLFPPRPFEEVCHTIEKELGKSTKELFLDFDENPLATASIAQVHRATLIDGQKVVVKVQHEDIKKIILEDLKDAKSIVDWIAWAEPQYNFSPMIDEWCKEAPQELDFNHETENTRTVSKNLGCTSKYDSNKPINQVDVLIPEVIQEES
;
A
#
# COMPACT_ATOMS: atom_id res chain seq x y z
N MET A 1 9.15 -15.70 2.86
CA MET A 1 8.15 -15.87 1.78
C MET A 1 6.71 -15.80 2.33
N CYS A 2 6.47 -14.86 3.23
CA CYS A 2 5.15 -14.49 3.72
C CYS A 2 5.20 -12.97 3.85
N PHE A 3 4.06 -12.29 3.76
CA PHE A 3 3.90 -10.82 3.82
C PHE A 3 3.90 -10.06 2.49
N LEU A 4 3.05 -10.45 1.52
CA LEU A 4 2.26 -9.46 0.75
C LEU A 4 1.17 -10.05 -0.16
N LEU A 5 0.74 -11.28 0.11
CA LEU A 5 -0.57 -11.76 -0.35
C LEU A 5 -1.61 -11.60 0.76
N LEU A 6 -1.78 -10.36 1.24
CA LEU A 6 -3.11 -9.98 1.69
C LEU A 6 -3.82 -9.42 0.46
N SER A 7 -4.29 -10.34 -0.39
CA SER A 7 -5.65 -10.22 -0.91
C SER A 7 -6.49 -9.88 0.32
N PHE A 8 -6.76 -8.60 0.51
CA PHE A 8 -7.36 -8.05 1.71
C PHE A 8 -8.82 -8.45 1.66
N GLN A 9 -9.10 -9.71 2.00
CA GLN A 9 -10.44 -10.19 2.27
C GLN A 9 -10.80 -9.55 3.61
N ILE A 10 -11.37 -8.34 3.52
CA ILE A 10 -11.81 -7.54 4.65
C ILE A 10 -12.95 -8.31 5.32
N SER A 11 -12.60 -9.24 6.20
CA SER A 11 -13.51 -9.70 7.23
C SER A 11 -13.75 -8.53 8.20
N SER A 12 -14.96 -8.42 8.74
CA SER A 12 -15.44 -7.33 9.63
C SER A 12 -14.61 -7.12 10.91
N SER A 13 -13.55 -7.88 11.13
CA SER A 13 -12.70 -7.88 12.33
C SER A 13 -11.27 -7.35 12.10
N CYS A 14 -11.02 -6.61 11.01
CA CYS A 14 -9.66 -6.12 10.73
C CYS A 14 -9.20 -5.11 11.80
N ARG A 15 -8.33 -5.58 12.70
CA ARG A 15 -7.93 -4.89 13.92
C ARG A 15 -6.91 -3.79 13.63
N THR A 16 -7.05 -2.63 14.27
CA THR A 16 -6.05 -1.56 14.24
C THR A 16 -4.80 -2.03 14.98
N LEU A 17 -3.68 -2.19 14.25
CA LEU A 17 -2.39 -2.59 14.83
C LEU A 17 -1.49 -1.37 15.10
N PHE A 18 -1.82 -0.23 14.50
CA PHE A 18 -1.08 1.02 14.57
C PHE A 18 -2.04 2.19 14.79
N PRO A 19 -1.61 3.27 15.46
CA PRO A 19 -2.41 4.48 15.55
C PRO A 19 -2.62 5.08 14.14
N PRO A 20 -3.84 5.53 13.82
CA PRO A 20 -4.13 6.10 12.51
C PRO A 20 -3.43 7.45 12.33
N ARG A 21 -3.03 7.77 11.10
CA ARG A 21 -2.55 9.11 10.77
C ARG A 21 -3.74 10.09 10.71
N PRO A 22 -3.50 11.39 10.96
CA PRO A 22 -4.52 12.41 10.82
C PRO A 22 -5.17 12.35 9.43
N PHE A 23 -6.49 12.53 9.37
CA PHE A 23 -7.23 12.49 8.12
C PHE A 23 -6.73 13.50 7.08
N GLU A 24 -6.22 14.65 7.53
CA GLU A 24 -5.61 15.66 6.65
C GLU A 24 -4.39 15.13 5.89
N GLU A 25 -3.56 14.28 6.51
CA GLU A 25 -2.42 13.63 5.84
C GLU A 25 -2.92 12.68 4.74
N VAL A 26 -3.99 11.93 5.01
CA VAL A 26 -4.63 11.03 4.05
C VAL A 26 -5.13 11.78 2.83
N CYS A 27 -5.89 12.86 3.06
CA CYS A 27 -6.36 13.73 1.99
C CYS A 27 -5.20 14.30 1.19
N HIS A 28 -4.14 14.77 1.86
CA HIS A 28 -2.96 15.31 1.19
C HIS A 28 -2.31 14.28 0.26
N THR A 29 -2.11 13.04 0.73
CA THR A 29 -1.57 11.96 -0.10
C THR A 29 -2.48 11.66 -1.29
N ILE A 30 -3.80 11.57 -1.10
CA ILE A 30 -4.77 11.35 -2.19
C ILE A 30 -4.67 12.46 -3.24
N GLU A 31 -4.62 13.72 -2.79
CA GLU A 31 -4.58 14.89 -3.67
C GLU A 31 -3.28 14.99 -4.46
N LYS A 32 -2.16 14.70 -3.81
CA LYS A 32 -0.82 14.66 -4.42
C LYS A 32 -0.74 13.61 -5.54
N GLU A 33 -1.32 12.44 -5.32
CA GLU A 33 -1.24 11.30 -6.24
C GLU A 33 -2.25 11.37 -7.39
N LEU A 34 -3.51 11.73 -7.07
CA LEU A 34 -4.59 11.74 -8.05
C LEU A 34 -4.77 13.09 -8.75
N GLY A 35 -4.20 14.17 -8.18
CA GLY A 35 -4.23 15.52 -8.74
C GLY A 35 -5.60 16.21 -8.65
N LYS A 36 -6.50 15.70 -7.80
CA LYS A 36 -7.86 16.21 -7.56
C LYS A 36 -8.17 16.17 -6.08
N SER A 37 -9.00 17.09 -5.62
CA SER A 37 -9.42 17.12 -4.21
C SER A 37 -10.21 15.86 -3.83
N THR A 38 -10.11 15.44 -2.57
CA THR A 38 -10.88 14.28 -2.07
C THR A 38 -12.39 14.45 -2.30
N LYS A 39 -12.88 15.70 -2.22
CA LYS A 39 -14.28 16.10 -2.47
C LYS A 39 -14.71 16.01 -3.94
N GLU A 40 -13.78 16.07 -4.89
CA GLU A 40 -14.06 15.90 -6.32
C GLU A 40 -14.09 14.43 -6.73
N LEU A 41 -13.42 13.56 -5.96
CA LEU A 41 -13.28 12.14 -6.27
C LEU A 41 -14.39 11.30 -5.62
N PHE A 42 -14.85 11.69 -4.44
CA PHE A 42 -15.76 10.91 -3.60
C PHE A 42 -17.01 11.71 -3.20
N LEU A 43 -18.19 11.08 -3.24
CA LEU A 43 -19.43 11.59 -2.63
C LEU A 43 -19.35 11.56 -1.10
N ASP A 44 -18.69 10.53 -0.58
CA ASP A 44 -18.55 10.27 0.85
C ASP A 44 -17.21 9.57 1.08
N PHE A 45 -16.52 9.94 2.15
CA PHE A 45 -15.24 9.35 2.53
C PHE A 45 -15.18 9.28 4.05
N ASP A 46 -15.07 8.07 4.60
CA ASP A 46 -15.05 7.86 6.05
C ASP A 46 -13.71 8.33 6.62
N GLU A 47 -13.75 9.36 7.47
CA GLU A 47 -12.57 9.89 8.16
C GLU A 47 -11.94 8.83 9.08
N ASN A 48 -12.75 7.90 9.60
CA ASN A 48 -12.25 6.81 10.42
C ASN A 48 -11.75 5.68 9.52
N PRO A 49 -10.47 5.25 9.66
CA PRO A 49 -9.97 4.15 8.88
C PRO A 49 -10.66 2.85 9.30
N LEU A 50 -10.99 2.04 8.30
CA LEU A 50 -11.44 0.66 8.47
C LEU A 50 -10.33 -0.23 9.03
N ALA A 51 -9.08 0.02 8.64
CA ALA A 51 -7.90 -0.68 9.14
C ALA A 51 -6.66 0.22 9.03
N THR A 52 -5.70 0.01 9.93
CA THR A 52 -4.39 0.68 9.91
C THR A 52 -3.29 -0.36 10.00
N ALA A 53 -2.33 -0.29 9.08
CA ALA A 53 -1.12 -1.11 9.02
C ALA A 53 0.12 -0.23 9.19
N SER A 54 1.31 -0.84 9.23
CA SER A 54 2.58 -0.12 9.39
C SER A 54 2.86 0.88 8.25
N ILE A 55 2.51 0.52 7.02
CA ILE A 55 2.84 1.31 5.82
C ILE A 55 1.68 2.10 5.23
N ALA A 56 0.44 1.76 5.58
CA ALA A 56 -0.76 2.32 4.95
C ALA A 56 -1.98 2.21 5.86
N GLN A 57 -2.99 3.00 5.55
CA GLN A 57 -4.31 2.93 6.14
C GLN A 57 -5.39 2.75 5.08
N VAL A 58 -6.51 2.18 5.50
CA VAL A 58 -7.59 1.72 4.63
C VAL A 58 -8.87 2.42 5.03
N HIS A 59 -9.52 3.10 4.08
CA HIS A 59 -10.74 3.85 4.30
C HIS A 59 -11.88 3.32 3.43
N ARG A 60 -13.11 3.51 3.92
CA ARG A 60 -14.32 3.31 3.12
C ARG A 60 -14.63 4.61 2.39
N ALA A 61 -14.98 4.53 1.11
CA ALA A 61 -15.42 5.70 0.36
C ALA A 61 -16.51 5.33 -0.65
N THR A 62 -17.23 6.34 -1.11
CA THR A 62 -18.20 6.24 -2.21
C THR A 62 -17.76 7.19 -3.30
N LEU A 63 -17.53 6.69 -4.51
CA LEU A 63 -17.17 7.48 -5.68
C LEU A 63 -18.35 8.35 -6.15
N ILE A 64 -18.05 9.39 -6.95
CA ILE A 64 -19.04 10.29 -7.58
C ILE A 64 -20.13 9.60 -8.41
N ASP A 65 -19.87 8.39 -8.89
CA ASP A 65 -20.83 7.56 -9.63
C ASP A 65 -21.70 6.65 -8.73
N GLY A 66 -21.52 6.75 -7.40
CA GLY A 66 -22.25 5.98 -6.39
C GLY A 66 -21.60 4.64 -6.04
N GLN A 67 -20.48 4.26 -6.66
CA GLN A 67 -19.80 3.00 -6.35
C GLN A 67 -19.11 3.05 -4.99
N LYS A 68 -19.37 2.03 -4.15
CA LYS A 68 -18.68 1.85 -2.86
C LYS A 68 -17.32 1.20 -3.10
N VAL A 69 -16.27 1.84 -2.61
CA VAL A 69 -14.88 1.42 -2.77
C VAL A 69 -14.15 1.41 -1.44
N VAL A 70 -13.02 0.72 -1.44
CA VAL A 70 -12.03 0.78 -0.37
C VAL A 70 -10.83 1.55 -0.89
N VAL A 71 -10.35 2.52 -0.14
CA VAL A 71 -9.20 3.34 -0.52
C VAL A 71 -8.06 3.00 0.41
N LYS A 72 -6.99 2.40 -0.12
CA LYS A 72 -5.73 2.21 0.60
C LYS A 72 -4.84 3.42 0.32
N VAL A 73 -4.39 4.07 1.39
CA VAL A 73 -3.52 5.25 1.33
C VAL A 73 -2.24 4.95 2.08
N GLN A 74 -1.10 5.03 1.40
CA GLN A 74 0.20 4.88 2.02
C GLN A 74 0.50 6.07 2.95
N HIS A 75 1.19 5.84 4.07
CA HIS A 75 1.67 6.94 4.90
C HIS A 75 2.68 7.79 4.14
N GLU A 76 2.66 9.11 4.33
CA GLU A 76 3.62 9.98 3.67
C GLU A 76 5.05 9.66 4.10
N ASP A 77 5.99 9.77 3.15
CA ASP A 77 7.43 9.52 3.32
C ASP A 77 7.83 8.12 3.82
N ILE A 78 6.89 7.19 4.03
CA ILE A 78 7.20 5.88 4.62
C ILE A 78 8.15 5.06 3.75
N LYS A 79 8.07 5.19 2.42
CA LYS A 79 8.98 4.56 1.49
C LYS A 79 10.41 5.05 1.70
N LYS A 80 10.59 6.36 1.85
CA LYS A 80 11.91 6.95 2.08
C LYS A 80 12.49 6.48 3.42
N ILE A 81 11.67 6.52 4.48
CA ILE A 81 12.05 6.08 5.82
C ILE A 81 12.52 4.62 5.79
N ILE A 82 11.73 3.72 5.20
CA ILE A 82 12.08 2.29 5.15
C ILE A 82 13.35 2.04 4.33
N LEU A 83 13.55 2.76 3.21
CA LEU A 83 14.77 2.64 2.41
C LEU A 83 16.02 3.14 3.16
N GLU A 84 15.88 4.20 3.96
CA GLU A 84 16.95 4.70 4.83
C GLU A 84 17.24 3.69 5.96
N ASP A 85 16.21 3.17 6.62
CA ASP A 85 16.35 2.15 7.67
C ASP A 85 17.04 0.87 7.15
N LEU A 86 16.70 0.42 5.93
CA LEU A 86 17.34 -0.74 5.30
C LEU A 86 18.82 -0.49 5.02
N LYS A 87 19.18 0.72 4.61
CA LYS A 87 20.57 1.10 4.35
C LYS A 87 21.38 1.12 5.65
N ASP A 88 20.80 1.64 6.73
CA ASP A 88 21.43 1.67 8.04
C ASP A 88 21.58 0.26 8.62
N ALA A 89 20.52 -0.56 8.51
CA ALA A 89 20.55 -1.96 8.91
C ALA A 89 21.63 -2.76 8.15
N LYS A 90 21.75 -2.56 6.83
CA LYS A 90 22.82 -3.16 6.04
C LYS A 90 24.21 -2.73 6.53
N SER A 91 24.38 -1.44 6.81
CA SER A 91 25.65 -0.91 7.32
C SER A 91 26.04 -1.54 8.66
N ILE A 92 25.08 -1.75 9.55
CA ILE A 92 25.28 -2.43 10.84
C ILE A 92 25.65 -3.90 10.62
N VAL A 93 24.95 -4.60 9.73
CA VAL A 93 25.22 -6.01 9.42
C VAL A 93 26.62 -6.18 8.82
N ASP A 94 27.02 -5.32 7.88
CA ASP A 94 28.35 -5.35 7.27
C ASP A 94 29.45 -5.07 8.31
N TRP A 95 29.20 -4.15 9.26
CA TRP A 95 30.13 -3.89 10.36
C TRP A 95 30.26 -5.09 11.31
N ILE A 96 29.15 -5.75 11.66
CA ILE A 96 29.17 -6.99 12.46
C ILE A 96 29.92 -8.10 11.74
N ALA A 97 29.69 -8.28 10.43
CA ALA A 97 30.37 -9.29 9.64
C ALA A 97 31.89 -9.05 9.56
N TRP A 98 32.31 -7.78 9.58
CA TRP A 98 33.73 -7.41 9.68
C TRP A 98 34.33 -7.69 11.05
N ALA A 99 33.62 -7.35 12.14
CA ALA A 99 34.11 -7.52 13.51
C ALA A 99 34.07 -8.98 14.00
N GLU A 100 33.01 -9.71 13.66
CA GLU A 100 32.71 -11.07 14.12
C GLU A 100 32.23 -11.94 12.93
N PRO A 101 33.15 -12.46 12.10
CA PRO A 101 32.81 -13.17 10.86
C PRO A 101 31.91 -14.41 11.03
N GLN A 102 31.83 -14.97 12.25
CA GLN A 102 30.93 -16.08 12.58
C GLN A 102 29.44 -15.70 12.54
N TYR A 103 29.11 -14.40 12.59
CA TYR A 103 27.73 -13.87 12.55
C TYR A 103 27.47 -13.12 11.24
N ASN A 104 27.69 -13.79 10.10
CA ASN A 104 27.45 -13.21 8.78
C ASN A 104 25.95 -13.25 8.41
N PHE A 105 25.24 -12.15 8.66
CA PHE A 105 23.85 -11.95 8.24
C PHE A 105 23.70 -11.25 6.88
N SER A 106 24.81 -10.97 6.16
CA SER A 106 24.77 -10.23 4.88
C SER A 106 23.80 -10.84 3.86
N PRO A 107 23.72 -12.18 3.67
CA PRO A 107 22.77 -12.76 2.72
C PRO A 107 21.30 -12.48 3.06
N MET A 108 20.97 -12.36 4.35
CA MET A 108 19.61 -12.08 4.80
C MET A 108 19.24 -10.61 4.53
N ILE A 109 20.13 -9.68 4.89
CA ILE A 109 19.85 -8.26 4.68
C ILE A 109 19.88 -7.89 3.20
N ASP A 110 20.72 -8.54 2.39
CA ASP A 110 20.75 -8.35 0.94
C ASP A 110 19.42 -8.75 0.29
N GLU A 111 18.82 -9.87 0.72
CA GLU A 111 17.49 -10.27 0.26
C GLU A 111 16.41 -9.26 0.68
N TRP A 112 16.47 -8.73 1.91
CA TRP A 112 15.53 -7.72 2.36
C TRP A 112 15.67 -6.40 1.60
N CYS A 113 16.91 -5.96 1.34
CA CYS A 113 17.19 -4.78 0.52
C CYS A 113 16.70 -4.96 -0.93
N LYS A 114 16.58 -6.20 -1.42
CA LYS A 114 16.06 -6.50 -2.75
C LYS A 114 14.53 -6.56 -2.79
N GLU A 115 13.89 -7.16 -1.79
CA GLU A 115 12.45 -7.43 -1.78
C GLU A 115 11.62 -6.26 -1.22
N ALA A 116 12.06 -5.63 -0.12
CA ALA A 116 11.28 -4.57 0.54
C ALA A 116 10.97 -3.35 -0.37
N PRO A 117 11.85 -2.89 -1.28
CA PRO A 117 11.48 -1.84 -2.22
C PRO A 117 10.37 -2.23 -3.20
N GLN A 118 10.26 -3.52 -3.54
CA GLN A 118 9.21 -4.05 -4.42
C GLN A 118 7.87 -4.10 -3.68
N GLU A 119 7.90 -4.39 -2.38
CA GLU A 119 6.74 -4.38 -1.50
C GLU A 119 6.17 -2.97 -1.25
N LEU A 120 7.03 -1.96 -1.33
CA LEU A 120 6.65 -0.54 -1.23
C LEU A 120 6.15 0.05 -2.55
N ASP A 121 6.12 -0.73 -3.62
CA ASP A 121 5.62 -0.29 -4.94
C ASP A 121 4.24 -0.86 -5.22
N PHE A 122 3.21 -0.07 -4.94
CA PHE A 122 1.81 -0.43 -5.20
C PHE A 122 1.47 -0.59 -6.70
N ASN A 123 2.35 -0.17 -7.62
CA ASN A 123 2.17 -0.49 -9.03
C ASN A 123 2.22 -2.01 -9.28
N HIS A 124 3.08 -2.73 -8.54
CA HIS A 124 3.15 -4.18 -8.64
C HIS A 124 1.85 -4.85 -8.17
N GLU A 125 1.21 -4.33 -7.11
CA GLU A 125 -0.09 -4.81 -6.64
C GLU A 125 -1.20 -4.54 -7.68
N THR A 126 -1.16 -3.38 -8.33
CA THR A 126 -2.10 -3.01 -9.41
C THR A 126 -2.00 -3.95 -10.61
N GLU A 127 -0.79 -4.20 -11.11
CA GLU A 127 -0.57 -5.07 -12.27
C GLU A 127 -0.90 -6.55 -12.00
N ASN A 128 -0.58 -7.01 -10.79
CA ASN A 128 -0.97 -8.35 -10.34
C ASN A 128 -2.50 -8.48 -10.25
N THR A 129 -3.18 -7.48 -9.70
CA THR A 129 -4.65 -7.46 -9.62
C THR A 129 -5.29 -7.44 -11.01
N ARG A 130 -4.74 -6.66 -11.95
CA ARG A 130 -5.20 -6.60 -13.35
C ARG A 130 -5.03 -7.94 -14.05
N THR A 131 -3.90 -8.63 -13.84
CA THR A 131 -3.63 -9.95 -14.43
C THR A 131 -4.57 -11.01 -13.87
N VAL A 132 -4.81 -11.01 -12.56
CA VAL A 132 -5.78 -11.90 -11.92
C VAL A 132 -7.20 -11.62 -12.41
N SER A 133 -7.62 -10.35 -12.47
CA SER A 133 -8.94 -9.95 -13.00
C SER A 133 -9.14 -10.40 -14.45
N LYS A 134 -8.10 -10.26 -15.29
CA LYS A 134 -8.13 -10.72 -16.69
C LYS A 134 -8.23 -12.24 -16.79
N ASN A 135 -7.51 -12.97 -15.94
CA ASN A 135 -7.55 -14.44 -15.91
C ASN A 135 -8.88 -14.98 -15.37
N LEU A 136 -9.56 -14.22 -14.51
CA LEU A 136 -10.88 -14.54 -13.96
C LEU A 136 -12.04 -14.05 -14.84
N GLY A 137 -11.76 -13.35 -15.95
CA GLY A 137 -12.77 -12.86 -16.89
C GLY A 137 -13.51 -11.59 -16.44
N CYS A 138 -13.05 -10.91 -15.38
CA CYS A 138 -13.60 -9.65 -14.91
C CYS A 138 -13.02 -8.49 -15.76
N THR A 139 -13.80 -7.95 -16.69
CA THR A 139 -13.45 -6.74 -17.44
C THR A 139 -13.89 -5.50 -16.66
N SER A 140 -13.05 -4.98 -15.76
CA SER A 140 -13.26 -3.63 -15.21
C SER A 140 -12.80 -2.58 -16.23
N LYS A 141 -13.62 -1.54 -16.42
CA LYS A 141 -13.39 -0.44 -17.37
C LYS A 141 -12.36 0.53 -16.76
N TYR A 142 -11.08 0.17 -16.77
CA TYR A 142 -10.01 1.10 -16.39
C TYR A 142 -9.36 1.72 -17.64
N ASP A 143 -9.46 3.04 -17.77
CA ASP A 143 -8.91 3.83 -18.88
C ASP A 143 -7.38 3.74 -18.93
N SER A 144 -6.86 3.37 -20.09
CA SER A 144 -5.50 2.85 -20.30
C SER A 144 -4.45 3.92 -20.60
N ASN A 145 -4.68 5.20 -20.28
CA ASN A 145 -3.90 6.32 -20.85
C ASN A 145 -3.24 7.30 -19.85
N LYS A 146 -3.02 6.94 -18.58
CA LYS A 146 -2.22 7.78 -17.66
C LYS A 146 -0.76 7.28 -17.60
N PRO A 147 0.25 8.15 -17.77
CA PRO A 147 1.66 7.75 -17.62
C PRO A 147 1.91 7.20 -16.22
N ILE A 148 2.61 6.07 -16.15
CA ILE A 148 2.92 5.31 -14.93
C ILE A 148 3.98 6.09 -14.14
N ASN A 149 3.52 7.06 -13.35
CA ASN A 149 4.28 7.52 -12.20
C ASN A 149 3.82 6.69 -11.00
N GLN A 150 4.76 6.45 -10.08
CA GLN A 150 4.57 5.77 -8.80
C GLN A 150 3.22 6.14 -8.17
N VAL A 151 2.42 5.14 -7.80
CA VAL A 151 1.07 5.34 -7.27
C VAL A 151 1.08 5.00 -5.78
N ASP A 152 0.90 6.00 -4.91
CA ASP A 152 0.85 5.77 -3.46
C ASP A 152 -0.60 5.53 -2.94
N VAL A 153 -1.59 5.46 -3.85
CA VAL A 153 -3.03 5.25 -3.56
C VAL A 153 -3.64 4.14 -4.42
N LEU A 154 -4.20 3.11 -3.78
CA LEU A 154 -4.91 2.03 -4.45
C LEU A 154 -6.41 2.09 -4.18
N ILE A 155 -7.22 2.03 -5.23
CA ILE A 155 -8.69 1.98 -5.18
C ILE A 155 -9.18 0.67 -5.83
N PRO A 156 -9.25 -0.45 -5.08
CA PRO A 156 -9.93 -1.66 -5.55
C PRO A 156 -11.46 -1.50 -5.64
N GLU A 157 -12.07 -2.18 -6.62
CA GLU A 157 -13.52 -2.20 -6.86
C GLU A 157 -14.25 -3.26 -6.01
N VAL A 158 -15.41 -2.85 -5.48
CA VAL A 158 -16.55 -3.59 -4.89
C VAL A 158 -16.30 -4.53 -3.70
N ILE A 159 -16.84 -4.12 -2.54
CA ILE A 159 -17.23 -5.02 -1.45
C ILE A 159 -18.62 -5.60 -1.82
N GLN A 160 -18.71 -6.90 -2.10
CA GLN A 160 -19.98 -7.61 -1.94
C GLN A 160 -20.08 -7.95 -0.45
N GLU A 161 -20.93 -7.24 0.30
CA GLU A 161 -21.35 -7.67 1.63
C GLU A 161 -22.15 -8.97 1.45
N GLU A 162 -21.51 -10.13 1.64
CA GLU A 162 -22.27 -11.35 1.94
C GLU A 162 -22.83 -11.19 3.35
N SER A 163 -24.16 -11.08 3.38
CA SER A 163 -25.04 -11.02 4.54
C SER A 163 -24.94 -12.24 5.45
#